data_AF-A0A833XTK5-F1
#
_entry.id   AF-A0A833XTK5-F1
#
_cell.length_a   1.000
_cell.length_b   1.000
_cell.length_c   1.000
_cell.angle_alpha   90.00
_cell.angle_beta   90.00
_cell.angle_gamma   90.00
#
_symmetry.space_group_name_H-M   'P 1'
#
loop_
_entity.id
_entity.type
_entity.pdbx_description
1 polymer ?
#
loop_
_entity_poly.entity_id
_entity_poly.type
_entity_poly.pdbx_seq_one_letter_code
_entity_poly.pdbx_strand_id
1 'polypeptide(L)'
;MPSRRRQRPIAYLPTVKQKEDEDLKTYLTRFNKERLTTENKDEKITLAALLGGIWPRSPFMAKLARKTPSTLREFMDRAYNFVNAEDTLQALVDPHKADRKAERRSGQVERKIGASRQEKKQEKWPDYNPRLIHENLNAQEDEKDREEPRQLKTGSRYCKYHQIGSHWTEDCTTIKKRLTELARMRELE
;
A
#
# COMPACT_ATOMS: atom_id res chain seq x y z
N MET A 1 -31.64 -16.71 4.09
CA MET A 1 -31.59 -15.29 3.67
C MET A 1 -30.30 -14.67 4.20
N PRO A 2 -29.31 -14.34 3.36
CA PRO A 2 -28.12 -13.63 3.84
C PRO A 2 -28.55 -12.25 4.33
N SER A 3 -28.26 -11.96 5.59
CA SER A 3 -28.54 -10.65 6.20
C SER A 3 -27.83 -9.55 5.39
N ARG A 4 -28.60 -8.68 4.74
CA ARG A 4 -28.08 -7.44 4.16
C ARG A 4 -27.45 -6.66 5.31
N ARG A 5 -26.12 -6.64 5.39
CA ARG A 5 -25.42 -5.72 6.29
C ARG A 5 -25.88 -4.32 5.91
N ARG A 6 -26.54 -3.62 6.84
CA ARG A 6 -26.95 -2.23 6.62
C ARG A 6 -25.70 -1.42 6.28
N GLN A 7 -25.68 -0.82 5.09
CA GLN A 7 -24.60 0.09 4.72
C GLN A 7 -24.66 1.32 5.63
N ARG A 8 -23.51 1.72 6.16
CA ARG A 8 -23.38 2.92 6.97
C ARG A 8 -23.24 4.14 6.05
N PRO A 9 -23.76 5.32 6.44
CA PRO A 9 -23.56 6.55 5.68
C PRO A 9 -22.08 6.94 5.55
N ILE A 10 -21.72 7.69 4.52
CA ILE A 10 -20.35 8.19 4.29
C ILE A 10 -19.83 9.01 5.49
N ALA A 11 -20.71 9.77 6.15
CA ALA A 11 -20.40 10.56 7.34
C ALA A 11 -19.90 9.73 8.54
N TYR A 12 -20.03 8.40 8.50
CA TYR A 12 -19.51 7.52 9.52
C TYR A 12 -17.98 7.33 9.44
N LEU A 13 -17.38 7.32 8.24
CA LEU A 13 -15.93 7.08 8.07
C LEU A 13 -15.05 8.01 8.93
N PRO A 14 -15.29 9.34 8.96
CA PRO A 14 -14.51 10.27 9.77
C PRO A 14 -14.57 10.03 11.28
N THR A 15 -15.57 9.28 11.77
CA THR A 15 -15.71 8.94 13.20
C THR A 15 -14.73 7.85 13.65
N VAL A 16 -14.14 7.10 12.71
CA VAL A 16 -13.17 6.05 12.99
C VAL A 16 -11.80 6.67 13.25
N LYS A 17 -11.55 7.04 14.51
CA LYS A 17 -10.28 7.60 14.99
C LYS A 17 -9.35 6.53 15.56
N GLN A 18 -8.04 6.71 15.43
CA GLN A 18 -7.01 5.92 16.10
C GLN A 18 -7.02 6.24 17.60
N LYS A 19 -6.97 5.20 18.44
CA LYS A 19 -6.88 5.37 19.90
C LYS A 19 -5.44 5.65 20.32
N GLU A 20 -5.25 6.19 21.53
CA GLU A 20 -3.92 6.54 22.05
C GLU A 20 -2.96 5.35 22.12
N ASP A 21 -3.43 4.20 22.62
CA ASP A 21 -2.63 2.98 22.74
C ASP A 21 -2.74 2.03 21.53
N GLU A 22 -3.34 2.49 20.43
CA GLU A 22 -3.55 1.68 19.24
C GLU A 22 -2.44 1.93 18.21
N ASP A 23 -1.72 0.87 17.86
CA ASP A 23 -0.73 0.92 16.80
C ASP A 23 -1.39 1.23 15.44
N LEU A 24 -0.61 1.81 14.52
CA LEU A 24 -1.11 2.24 13.20
C LEU A 24 -1.68 1.05 12.40
N LYS A 25 -1.09 -0.13 12.60
CA LYS A 25 -1.44 -1.39 11.95
C LYS A 25 -2.88 -1.82 12.28
N THR A 26 -3.19 -1.82 13.56
CA THR A 26 -4.49 -2.20 14.12
C THR A 26 -5.54 -1.18 13.73
N TYR A 27 -5.20 0.11 13.80
CA TYR A 27 -6.07 1.19 13.34
C TYR A 27 -6.48 1.03 11.86
N LEU A 28 -5.52 0.87 10.96
CA LEU A 28 -5.79 0.74 9.52
C LEU A 28 -6.61 -0.50 9.19
N THR A 29 -6.40 -1.58 9.95
CA THR A 29 -7.20 -2.81 9.82
C THR A 29 -8.65 -2.55 10.22
N ARG A 30 -8.90 -1.85 11.34
CA ARG A 30 -10.26 -1.44 11.73
C ARG A 30 -10.87 -0.49 10.70
N PHE A 31 -10.13 0.54 10.30
CA PHE A 31 -10.61 1.53 9.33
C PHE A 31 -11.04 0.89 8.01
N ASN A 32 -10.26 -0.06 7.49
CA ASN A 32 -10.64 -0.80 6.27
C ASN A 32 -11.89 -1.65 6.46
N LYS A 33 -12.04 -2.34 7.61
CA LYS A 33 -13.27 -3.10 7.91
C LYS A 33 -14.50 -2.18 7.92
N GLU A 34 -14.39 -1.01 8.56
CA GLU A 34 -15.48 -0.03 8.60
C GLU A 34 -15.75 0.57 7.21
N ARG A 35 -14.72 0.85 6.42
CA ARG A 35 -14.85 1.33 5.03
C ARG A 35 -15.67 0.37 4.17
N LEU A 36 -15.45 -0.94 4.29
CA LEU A 36 -16.23 -1.96 3.56
C LEU A 36 -17.72 -1.98 3.94
N THR A 37 -18.09 -1.41 5.08
CA THR A 37 -19.49 -1.27 5.50
C THR A 37 -20.14 0.02 5.02
N THR A 38 -19.37 0.92 4.40
CA THR A 38 -19.85 2.21 3.91
C THR A 38 -19.90 2.20 2.39
N GLU A 39 -20.87 2.91 1.81
CA GLU A 39 -21.01 3.05 0.35
C GLU A 39 -19.99 4.02 -0.27
N ASN A 40 -18.87 4.28 0.41
CA ASN A 40 -17.93 5.32 -0.01
C ASN A 40 -17.04 4.85 -1.17
N LYS A 41 -17.23 5.46 -2.34
CA LYS A 41 -16.38 5.29 -3.52
C LYS A 41 -15.35 6.41 -3.70
N ASP A 42 -15.43 7.49 -2.92
CA ASP A 42 -14.57 8.66 -3.08
C ASP A 42 -13.25 8.51 -2.27
N GLU A 43 -12.14 8.49 -3.00
CA GLU A 43 -10.80 8.41 -2.44
C GLU A 43 -10.41 9.66 -1.64
N LYS A 44 -10.87 10.85 -2.03
CA LYS A 44 -10.60 12.11 -1.31
C LYS A 44 -11.28 12.11 0.04
N ILE A 45 -12.53 11.64 0.11
CA ILE A 45 -13.26 11.47 1.38
C ILE A 45 -12.53 10.44 2.26
N THR A 46 -12.08 9.33 1.66
CA THR A 46 -11.32 8.30 2.38
C THR A 46 -10.01 8.87 2.94
N LEU A 47 -9.26 9.62 2.13
CA LEU A 47 -8.02 10.27 2.55
C LEU A 47 -8.27 11.28 3.67
N ALA A 48 -9.29 12.14 3.55
CA ALA A 48 -9.63 13.11 4.58
C ALA A 48 -10.01 12.43 5.91
N ALA A 49 -10.78 11.35 5.84
CA ALA A 49 -11.15 10.55 7.01
C ALA A 49 -9.93 9.88 7.65
N LEU A 50 -8.97 9.38 6.86
CA LEU A 50 -7.71 8.81 7.36
C LEU A 50 -6.83 9.88 8.01
N LEU A 51 -6.61 11.01 7.35
CA LEU A 51 -5.79 12.12 7.88
C LEU A 51 -6.36 12.67 9.19
N GLY A 52 -7.67 12.89 9.24
CA GLY A 52 -8.35 13.30 10.47
C GLY A 52 -8.50 12.16 11.49
N GLY A 53 -8.24 10.93 11.10
CA GLY A 53 -8.40 9.73 11.90
C GLY A 53 -7.15 9.32 12.67
N ILE A 54 -5.96 9.69 12.18
CA ILE A 54 -4.69 9.40 12.85
C ILE A 54 -4.59 10.14 14.19
N TRP A 55 -4.04 9.47 15.21
CA TRP A 55 -3.87 10.04 16.53
C TRP A 55 -2.89 11.24 16.47
N PRO A 56 -3.28 12.44 16.93
CA PRO A 56 -2.48 13.65 16.72
C PRO A 56 -1.07 13.60 17.31
N ARG A 57 -0.90 12.86 18.42
CA ARG A 57 0.39 12.71 19.11
C ARG A 57 1.21 11.51 18.62
N SER A 58 0.72 10.78 17.63
CA SER A 58 1.44 9.61 17.10
C SER A 58 2.71 10.01 16.33
N PRO A 59 3.77 9.19 16.35
CA PRO A 59 4.97 9.44 15.54
C PRO A 59 4.66 9.44 14.02
N PHE A 60 3.61 8.73 13.60
CA PHE A 60 3.16 8.75 12.21
C PHE A 60 2.54 10.11 11.86
N MET A 61 1.72 10.70 12.73
CA MET A 61 1.19 12.05 12.52
C MET A 61 2.31 13.08 12.37
N ALA A 62 3.35 13.00 13.21
CA ALA A 62 4.50 13.89 13.08
C ALA A 62 5.17 13.80 11.70
N LYS A 63 5.24 12.59 11.10
CA LYS A 63 5.74 12.40 9.72
C LYS A 63 4.79 12.95 8.67
N LEU A 64 3.47 12.79 8.86
CA LEU A 64 2.46 13.34 7.96
C LEU A 64 2.46 14.87 7.97
N ALA A 65 2.58 15.50 9.15
CA ALA A 65 2.58 16.95 9.30
C ALA A 65 3.76 17.63 8.55
N ARG A 66 4.89 16.94 8.41
CA ARG A 66 6.04 17.45 7.64
C ARG A 66 5.79 17.49 6.14
N LYS A 67 4.97 16.57 5.63
CA LYS A 67 4.61 16.51 4.21
C LYS A 67 3.25 15.85 4.08
N THR A 68 2.17 16.62 4.07
CA THR A 68 0.83 16.05 3.96
C THR A 68 0.67 15.29 2.63
N PRO A 69 0.20 14.04 2.64
CA PRO A 69 -0.06 13.30 1.41
C PRO A 69 -1.28 13.87 0.68
N SER A 70 -1.18 14.01 -0.63
CA SER A 70 -2.24 14.58 -1.47
C SER A 70 -3.16 13.51 -2.07
N THR A 71 -2.75 12.24 -2.02
CA THR A 71 -3.50 11.12 -2.58
C THR A 71 -3.63 9.99 -1.57
N LEU A 72 -4.71 9.21 -1.68
CA LEU A 72 -4.92 8.02 -0.85
C LEU A 72 -3.76 7.03 -1.00
N ARG A 73 -3.29 6.85 -2.24
CA ARG A 73 -2.13 6.00 -2.54
C ARG A 73 -0.87 6.43 -1.78
N GLU A 74 -0.53 7.72 -1.84
CA GLU A 74 0.64 8.24 -1.14
C GLU A 74 0.54 8.07 0.38
N PHE A 75 -0.65 8.27 0.95
CA PHE A 75 -0.90 8.00 2.36
C PHE A 75 -0.64 6.53 2.69
N MET A 76 -1.21 5.61 1.91
CA MET A 76 -1.08 4.16 2.15
C MET A 76 0.37 3.70 2.04
N ASP A 77 1.11 4.12 1.01
CA ASP A 77 2.53 3.76 0.83
C ASP A 77 3.36 4.18 2.04
N ARG A 78 3.14 5.39 2.55
CA ARG A 78 3.84 5.90 3.74
C ARG A 78 3.45 5.14 5.01
N ALA A 79 2.18 4.79 5.15
CA ALA A 79 1.71 3.99 6.28
C ALA A 79 2.34 2.60 6.28
N TYR A 80 2.42 1.93 5.12
CA TYR A 80 3.10 0.64 4.99
C TYR A 80 4.58 0.73 5.32
N ASN A 81 5.28 1.73 4.79
CA ASN A 81 6.70 1.95 5.10
C ASN A 81 6.92 2.22 6.60
N PHE A 82 6.03 2.98 7.23
CA PHE A 82 6.08 3.25 8.66
C PHE A 82 5.94 1.97 9.48
N VAL A 83 4.89 1.19 9.21
CA VAL A 83 4.60 -0.06 9.92
C VAL A 83 5.70 -1.09 9.71
N ASN A 84 6.24 -1.19 8.49
CA ASN A 84 7.36 -2.09 8.22
C ASN A 84 8.59 -1.68 9.03
N ALA A 85 8.93 -0.39 9.07
CA ALA A 85 10.04 0.11 9.87
C ALA A 85 9.82 -0.15 11.37
N GLU A 86 8.61 0.06 11.88
CA GLU A 86 8.25 -0.25 13.28
C GLU A 86 8.37 -1.74 13.58
N ASP A 87 7.82 -2.61 12.71
CA ASP A 87 7.94 -4.07 12.83
C ASP A 87 9.42 -4.52 12.81
N THR A 88 10.27 -3.90 11.96
CA THR A 88 11.71 -4.22 11.89
C THR A 88 12.45 -3.79 13.15
N LEU A 89 12.15 -2.61 13.69
CA LEU A 89 12.76 -2.12 14.92
C LEU A 89 12.34 -2.98 16.11
N GLN A 90 11.06 -3.34 16.18
CA GLN A 90 10.54 -4.22 17.22
C GLN A 90 11.20 -5.61 17.19
N ALA A 91 11.49 -6.14 16.00
CA ALA A 91 12.19 -7.42 15.85
C ALA A 91 13.64 -7.38 16.33
N LEU A 92 14.32 -6.23 16.22
CA LEU A 92 15.67 -6.03 16.74
C LEU A 92 15.70 -5.88 18.26
N VAL A 93 14.68 -5.24 18.84
CA VAL A 93 14.59 -5.00 20.30
C VAL A 93 14.11 -6.24 21.05
N ASP A 94 13.29 -7.08 20.42
CA ASP A 94 12.55 -8.16 21.10
C ASP A 94 12.57 -9.44 20.22
N PRO A 95 13.73 -10.10 20.03
CA PRO A 95 13.89 -11.22 19.09
C PRO A 95 12.95 -12.41 19.37
N HIS A 96 12.60 -12.65 20.64
CA HIS A 96 11.67 -13.70 21.04
C HIS A 96 10.22 -13.52 20.53
N LYS A 97 9.81 -12.30 20.15
CA LYS A 97 8.51 -12.06 19.47
C LYS A 97 8.59 -12.25 17.95
N ALA A 98 9.79 -12.13 17.36
CA ALA A 98 10.01 -12.32 15.93
C ALA A 98 9.88 -13.80 15.54
N ASP A 99 10.40 -14.72 16.37
CA ASP A 99 10.30 -16.18 16.13
C ASP A 99 8.85 -16.66 16.07
N ARG A 100 7.99 -16.20 16.98
CA ARG A 100 6.55 -16.52 16.97
C ARG A 100 5.82 -16.00 15.72
N LYS A 101 6.33 -14.95 15.06
CA LYS A 101 5.75 -14.36 13.85
C LYS A 101 6.31 -15.03 12.58
N ALA A 102 7.57 -15.46 12.59
CA ALA A 102 8.20 -16.25 11.53
C ALA A 102 7.60 -17.66 11.44
N GLU A 103 7.39 -18.32 12.57
CA GLU A 103 6.82 -19.67 12.64
C GLU A 103 5.34 -19.69 12.17
N ARG A 104 4.60 -18.59 12.42
CA ARG A 104 3.26 -18.36 11.85
C ARG A 104 3.25 -18.19 10.32
N ARG A 105 4.33 -17.67 9.72
CA ARG A 105 4.48 -17.52 8.27
C ARG A 105 4.92 -18.83 7.60
N SER A 106 5.78 -19.60 8.26
CA SER A 106 6.26 -20.90 7.76
C SER A 106 5.15 -21.98 7.80
N GLY A 107 4.34 -22.01 8.86
CA GLY A 107 3.24 -22.99 8.99
C GLY A 107 2.05 -22.82 8.05
N GLN A 108 2.07 -21.84 7.13
CA GLN A 108 1.03 -21.61 6.12
C GLN A 108 1.32 -22.35 4.79
N VAL A 109 2.56 -22.78 4.55
CA VAL A 109 2.93 -23.45 3.30
C VAL A 109 2.63 -24.96 3.30
N GLU A 110 2.60 -25.62 4.46
CA GLU A 110 2.60 -27.10 4.51
C GLU A 110 1.31 -27.78 5.01
N ARG A 111 0.22 -27.07 5.31
CA ARG A 111 -1.01 -27.72 5.80
C ARG A 111 -2.19 -27.60 4.85
N LYS A 112 -2.05 -28.24 3.69
CA LYS A 112 -3.18 -28.89 3.00
C LYS A 112 -3.09 -30.38 3.27
N ILE A 113 -3.76 -30.86 4.32
CA ILE A 113 -4.40 -32.18 4.48
C ILE A 113 -5.07 -32.14 5.86
N GLY A 114 -6.34 -32.53 5.91
CA GLY A 114 -7.34 -32.00 6.84
C GLY A 114 -7.18 -32.30 8.33
N ALA A 115 -7.77 -31.41 9.14
CA ALA A 115 -8.37 -31.68 10.44
C ALA A 115 -9.19 -30.46 10.88
N SER A 116 -10.46 -30.69 11.21
CA SER A 116 -11.35 -29.72 11.84
C SER A 116 -10.79 -29.28 13.20
N ARG A 117 -10.45 -27.99 13.37
CA ARG A 117 -10.24 -27.39 14.71
C ARG A 117 -10.25 -25.86 14.68
N GLN A 118 -11.28 -25.29 15.32
CA GLN A 118 -11.45 -23.91 15.83
C GLN A 118 -10.56 -22.80 15.21
N GLU A 119 -11.20 -21.99 14.38
CA GLU A 119 -10.66 -20.78 13.76
C GLU A 119 -10.21 -19.73 14.80
N LYS A 120 -8.96 -19.79 15.24
CA LYS A 120 -8.26 -18.59 15.73
C LYS A 120 -7.91 -17.74 14.51
N LYS A 121 -8.85 -16.85 14.17
CA LYS A 121 -8.78 -15.87 13.09
C LYS A 121 -7.50 -15.03 13.23
N GLN A 122 -6.43 -15.43 12.54
CA GLN A 122 -5.30 -14.54 12.28
C GLN A 122 -5.86 -13.34 11.52
N GLU A 123 -5.77 -12.16 12.11
CA GLU A 123 -6.08 -10.90 11.44
C GLU A 123 -5.05 -10.68 10.33
N LYS A 124 -5.36 -11.26 9.17
CA LYS A 124 -4.60 -11.07 7.94
C LYS A 124 -4.76 -9.60 7.58
N TRP A 125 -3.64 -8.91 7.57
CA TRP A 125 -3.52 -7.58 6.99
C TRP A 125 -4.12 -7.55 5.59
N PRO A 126 -4.86 -6.48 5.23
CA PRO A 126 -5.26 -6.31 3.84
C PRO A 126 -3.99 -6.32 3.00
N ASP A 127 -3.93 -7.30 2.09
CA ASP A 127 -2.84 -7.55 1.18
C ASP A 127 -2.81 -6.40 0.16
N TYR A 128 -2.26 -5.25 0.56
CA TYR A 128 -1.97 -4.16 -0.36
C TYR A 128 -0.69 -4.50 -1.10
N ASN A 129 -0.88 -5.30 -2.16
CA ASN A 129 0.14 -5.54 -3.15
C ASN A 129 -0.03 -4.48 -4.25
N PRO A 130 0.91 -3.52 -4.41
CA PRO A 130 0.79 -2.42 -5.37
C PRO A 130 0.63 -2.88 -6.84
N ARG A 131 0.90 -4.15 -7.14
CA ARG A 131 0.76 -4.74 -8.48
C ARG A 131 -0.62 -5.34 -8.80
N LEU A 132 -1.44 -5.68 -7.81
CA LEU A 132 -2.74 -6.36 -8.03
C LEU A 132 -3.92 -5.39 -8.29
N ILE A 133 -3.67 -4.09 -8.24
CA ILE A 133 -4.73 -3.06 -8.37
C ILE A 133 -4.96 -2.60 -9.82
N HIS A 134 -4.27 -3.18 -10.80
CA HIS A 134 -4.48 -2.82 -12.21
C HIS A 134 -5.62 -3.61 -12.87
N GLU A 135 -6.05 -4.74 -12.28
CA GLU A 135 -7.00 -5.66 -12.92
C GLU A 135 -8.40 -5.66 -12.29
N ASN A 136 -8.52 -5.28 -11.00
CA ASN A 136 -9.80 -5.30 -10.28
C ASN A 136 -10.53 -3.94 -10.21
N LEU A 137 -10.04 -2.92 -10.90
CA LEU A 137 -10.71 -1.62 -11.01
C LEU A 137 -11.54 -1.46 -12.30
N ASN A 138 -11.48 -2.43 -13.22
CA ASN A 138 -12.24 -2.41 -14.50
C ASN A 138 -13.28 -3.54 -14.64
N ALA A 139 -13.51 -4.37 -13.63
CA ALA A 139 -14.44 -5.49 -13.74
C ALA A 139 -15.90 -5.06 -13.44
N GLN A 140 -16.46 -4.20 -14.31
CA GLN A 140 -17.89 -4.13 -14.63
C GLN A 140 -18.07 -3.22 -15.85
N GLU A 141 -17.80 -3.75 -17.04
CA GLU A 141 -18.45 -3.31 -18.27
C GLU A 141 -19.15 -4.54 -18.85
N ASP A 142 -20.48 -4.48 -18.89
CA ASP A 142 -21.34 -5.51 -19.46
C ASP A 142 -21.07 -5.66 -20.97
N GLU A 143 -21.23 -6.89 -21.47
CA GLU A 143 -21.08 -7.27 -22.88
C GLU A 143 -21.81 -6.30 -23.83
N LYS A 144 -21.06 -5.64 -24.73
CA LYS A 144 -21.51 -5.49 -26.11
C LYS A 144 -20.36 -5.20 -27.08
N ASP A 145 -20.34 -6.03 -28.11
CA ASP A 145 -19.74 -5.85 -29.42
C ASP A 145 -18.21 -5.93 -29.54
N ARG A 146 -17.83 -6.90 -30.37
CA ARG A 146 -16.52 -7.47 -30.63
C ARG A 146 -15.85 -6.70 -31.77
N GLU A 147 -14.79 -5.95 -31.47
CA GLU A 147 -13.75 -5.58 -32.44
C GLU A 147 -12.37 -5.59 -31.75
N GLU A 148 -11.52 -6.57 -32.09
CA GLU A 148 -10.07 -6.34 -32.14
C GLU A 148 -9.78 -5.46 -33.36
N PRO A 149 -8.71 -4.63 -33.44
CA PRO A 149 -7.41 -4.78 -32.77
C PRO A 149 -6.72 -3.47 -32.32
N ARG A 150 -5.74 -3.58 -31.39
CA ARG A 150 -4.34 -3.14 -31.64
C ARG A 150 -3.44 -3.30 -30.42
N GLN A 151 -2.28 -3.88 -30.69
CA GLN A 151 -1.19 -4.16 -29.78
C GLN A 151 -0.70 -2.90 -29.03
N LEU A 152 -0.88 -2.84 -27.71
CA LEU A 152 -0.25 -1.82 -26.86
C LEU A 152 0.86 -2.46 -26.03
N LYS A 153 2.08 -2.41 -26.57
CA LYS A 153 3.33 -2.74 -25.86
C LYS A 153 3.51 -1.77 -24.69
N THR A 154 3.14 -2.16 -23.48
CA THR A 154 3.42 -1.37 -22.26
C THR A 154 4.67 -1.91 -21.55
N GLY A 155 5.82 -1.76 -22.21
CA GLY A 155 7.12 -1.85 -21.54
C GLY A 155 7.30 -0.62 -20.65
N SER A 156 7.19 -0.81 -19.33
CA SER A 156 7.41 0.24 -18.33
C SER A 156 8.81 0.86 -18.51
N ARG A 157 8.87 2.15 -18.85
CA ARG A 157 10.13 2.89 -19.06
C ARG A 157 10.75 3.21 -17.70
N TYR A 158 11.87 2.57 -17.36
CA TYR A 158 12.58 2.76 -16.09
C TYR A 158 14.02 3.27 -16.31
N CYS A 159 14.37 4.37 -15.63
CA CYS A 159 15.71 4.94 -15.66
C CYS A 159 16.43 4.64 -14.35
N LYS A 160 17.53 3.85 -14.40
CA LYS A 160 18.33 3.46 -13.23
C LYS A 160 19.00 4.64 -12.53
N TYR A 161 19.29 5.73 -13.25
CA TYR A 161 19.96 6.90 -12.70
C TYR A 161 19.04 7.77 -11.83
N HIS A 162 17.82 7.98 -12.29
CA HIS A 162 16.82 8.75 -11.52
C HIS A 162 15.92 7.85 -10.65
N GLN A 163 15.99 6.53 -10.85
CA GLN A 163 15.17 5.50 -10.17
C GLN A 163 13.66 5.75 -10.27
N ILE A 164 13.24 6.38 -11.38
CA ILE A 164 11.83 6.72 -11.67
C ILE A 164 11.40 6.18 -13.03
N GLY A 165 10.11 5.88 -13.13
CA GLY A 165 9.47 5.35 -14.32
C GLY A 165 9.11 6.46 -15.34
N SER A 166 10.10 7.06 -16.00
CA SER A 166 9.86 8.14 -16.99
C SER A 166 10.43 7.84 -18.38
N HIS A 167 11.69 7.40 -18.45
CA HIS A 167 12.42 7.09 -19.67
C HIS A 167 13.32 5.86 -19.44
N TRP A 168 13.82 5.23 -20.50
CA TRP A 168 14.83 4.17 -20.36
C TRP A 168 16.16 4.78 -19.93
N THR A 169 16.97 3.97 -19.25
CA THR A 169 18.32 4.39 -18.84
C THR A 169 19.17 4.81 -20.04
N GLU A 170 18.99 4.14 -21.19
CA GLU A 170 19.68 4.43 -22.46
C GLU A 170 19.29 5.78 -23.06
N ASP A 171 18.11 6.29 -22.74
CA ASP A 171 17.59 7.58 -23.22
C ASP A 171 17.83 8.72 -22.23
N CYS A 172 18.53 8.46 -21.12
CA CYS A 172 18.75 9.47 -20.09
C CYS A 172 19.69 10.57 -20.56
N THR A 173 19.14 11.74 -20.83
CA THR A 173 19.89 12.93 -21.24
C THR A 173 20.89 13.38 -20.16
N THR A 174 20.59 13.14 -18.88
CA THR A 174 21.50 13.44 -17.76
C THR A 174 22.75 12.55 -17.80
N ILE A 175 22.58 11.25 -18.05
CA ILE A 175 23.72 10.31 -18.18
C ILE A 175 24.54 10.66 -19.42
N LYS A 176 23.89 10.92 -20.57
CA LYS A 176 24.57 11.30 -21.81
C LYS A 176 25.42 12.56 -21.63
N LYS A 177 24.90 13.59 -20.96
CA LYS A 177 25.65 14.83 -20.66
C LYS A 177 26.87 14.58 -19.77
N ARG A 178 26.72 13.80 -18.69
CA ARG A 178 27.85 13.45 -17.80
C ARG A 178 28.93 12.63 -18.52
N LEU A 179 28.54 11.70 -19.37
CA LEU A 179 29.49 10.94 -20.18
C LEU A 179 30.26 11.84 -21.16
N THR A 180 29.57 12.81 -21.79
CA THR A 180 30.23 13.78 -22.67
C THR A 180 31.15 14.76 -21.93
N GLU A 181 30.79 15.15 -20.70
CA GLU A 181 31.66 15.98 -19.86
C GLU A 181 32.90 15.21 -19.39
N LEU A 182 32.75 13.95 -18.99
CA LEU A 182 33.87 13.07 -18.64
C LEU A 182 34.78 12.78 -19.84
N ALA A 183 34.22 12.64 -21.04
CA ALA A 183 35.00 12.48 -22.27
C ALA A 183 35.81 13.75 -22.60
N ARG A 184 35.21 14.95 -22.45
CA ARG A 184 35.90 16.22 -22.64
C ARG A 184 36.99 16.49 -21.60
N MET A 185 36.79 16.06 -20.36
CA MET A 185 37.83 16.19 -19.31
C MET A 185 39.04 15.28 -19.58
N ARG A 186 38.88 14.20 -20.34
CA ARG A 186 39.96 13.28 -20.73
C ARG A 186 40.79 13.78 -21.93
N GLU A 187 40.31 14.81 -22.65
CA GLU A 187 41.01 15.41 -23.79
C GLU A 187 41.81 16.68 -23.40
N LEU A 188 41.82 17.07 -22.12
CA LEU A 188 42.51 18.25 -21.59
C LEU A 188 43.69 17.88 -20.64
N GLU A 189 44.07 16.61 -20.58
CA GLU A 189 45.33 16.09 -20.01
C GLU A 189 46.21 15.52 -21.13
#